data_AF-A0A151BNZ1-F1
#
_entry.id   AF-A0A151BNZ1-F1
#
_cell.length_a   1.000
_cell.length_b   1.000
_cell.length_c   1.000
_cell.angle_alpha   90.00
_cell.angle_beta   90.00
_cell.angle_gamma   90.00
#
_symmetry.space_group_name_H-M   'P 1'
#
loop_
_entity.id
_entity.type
_entity.pdbx_description
1 polymer ?
#
loop_
_entity_poly.entity_id
_entity_poly.type
_entity_poly.pdbx_seq_one_letter_code
_entity_poly.pdbx_strand_id
1 'polypeptide(L)'
;MLRRLLEEAERLGVENLLALTPVLDVPSIGFGVRGVYLVKEEFGVPTGTVPVGVVGRWRKIEEFGGDAKKVCRAGALALAQAMGADFLIYGSVAKARDVFPVCAMVDAVIAYNAKSMGIKPLTKNHPLYRVL
;
A
#
# COMPACT_ATOMS: atom_id res chain seq x y z
N MET A 1 18.69 -4.56 9.84
CA MET A 1 19.16 -4.32 8.45
C MET A 1 18.69 -2.97 7.95
N LEU A 2 17.39 -2.66 8.01
CA LEU A 2 16.84 -1.38 7.55
C LEU A 2 17.48 -0.14 8.20
N ARG A 3 17.64 -0.11 9.52
CA ARG A 3 18.32 0.99 10.24
C ARG A 3 19.67 1.38 9.61
N ARG A 4 20.51 0.39 9.28
CA ARG A 4 21.81 0.60 8.61
C ARG A 4 21.66 1.19 7.21
N LEU A 5 20.61 0.83 6.47
CA LEU A 5 20.34 1.40 5.15
C LEU A 5 19.87 2.85 5.24
N LEU A 6 19.07 3.18 6.26
CA LEU A 6 18.61 4.55 6.52
C LEU A 6 19.78 5.45 6.94
N GLU A 7 20.62 4.99 7.87
CA GLU A 7 21.84 5.69 8.30
C GLU A 7 22.80 5.94 7.13
N GLU A 8 22.97 4.94 6.25
CA GLU A 8 23.81 5.09 5.06
C GLU A 8 23.22 6.06 4.05
N ALA A 9 21.90 6.03 3.84
CA ALA A 9 21.24 6.98 2.95
C ALA A 9 21.35 8.42 3.47
N GLU A 10 21.22 8.62 4.78
CA GLU A 10 21.46 9.92 5.43
C GLU A 10 22.91 10.38 5.24
N ARG A 11 23.90 9.49 5.44
CA ARG A 11 25.32 9.77 5.22
C ARG A 11 25.63 10.20 3.78
N LEU A 12 24.90 9.66 2.81
CA LEU A 12 25.00 10.00 1.40
C LEU A 12 24.19 11.26 1.00
N GLY A 13 23.51 11.91 1.95
CA GLY A 13 22.72 13.12 1.70
C GLY A 13 21.38 12.89 1.03
N VAL A 14 20.78 11.70 1.20
CA VAL A 14 19.45 11.39 0.65
C VAL A 14 18.37 12.02 1.54
N GLU A 15 17.68 13.03 1.03
CA GLU A 15 16.65 13.77 1.79
C GLU A 15 15.25 13.13 1.72
N ASN A 16 14.90 12.49 0.59
CA ASN A 16 13.55 11.98 0.33
C ASN A 16 13.54 10.46 0.27
N LEU A 17 13.32 9.84 1.43
CA LEU A 17 13.33 8.38 1.58
C LEU A 17 11.94 7.78 1.38
N LEU A 18 11.87 6.74 0.55
CA LEU A 18 10.71 5.86 0.42
C LEU A 18 11.13 4.43 0.76
N ALA A 19 10.65 3.91 1.87
CA ALA A 19 10.89 2.52 2.25
C ALA A 19 9.92 1.59 1.49
N LEU A 20 10.44 0.51 0.92
CA LEU A 20 9.63 -0.49 0.22
C LEU A 20 9.79 -1.85 0.89
N THR A 21 8.69 -2.42 1.37
CA THR A 21 8.69 -3.80 1.87
C THR A 21 8.42 -4.78 0.72
N PRO A 22 9.31 -5.74 0.48
CA PRO A 22 9.18 -6.65 -0.64
C PRO A 22 8.12 -7.73 -0.38
N VAL A 23 7.58 -8.28 -1.47
CA VAL A 23 6.63 -9.40 -1.47
C VAL A 23 7.11 -10.42 -2.51
N LEU A 24 7.26 -11.68 -2.10
CA LEU A 24 7.82 -12.76 -2.94
C LEU A 24 6.72 -13.58 -3.62
N ASP A 25 5.68 -13.91 -2.86
CA ASP A 25 4.50 -14.67 -3.25
C ASP A 25 3.23 -14.18 -2.53
N VAL A 26 2.07 -14.81 -2.81
CA VAL A 26 0.79 -14.40 -2.21
C VAL A 26 0.81 -14.52 -0.67
N PRO A 27 1.26 -15.61 -0.03
CA PRO A 27 1.38 -15.68 1.43
C PRO A 27 2.25 -14.56 2.04
N SER A 28 3.38 -14.24 1.39
CA SER A 28 4.30 -13.22 1.88
C SER A 28 3.74 -11.80 1.84
N ILE A 29 2.57 -11.56 1.23
CA ILE A 29 1.86 -10.28 1.36
C ILE A 29 1.69 -9.94 2.84
N GLY A 30 1.38 -10.92 3.68
CA GLY A 30 1.27 -10.72 5.14
C GLY A 30 2.55 -10.18 5.77
N PHE A 31 3.72 -10.68 5.36
CA PHE A 31 5.01 -10.17 5.82
C PHE A 31 5.28 -8.76 5.29
N GLY A 32 4.97 -8.51 4.01
CA GLY A 32 5.14 -7.20 3.39
C GLY A 32 4.33 -6.12 4.10
N VAL A 33 3.03 -6.33 4.29
CA VAL A 33 2.14 -5.35 4.95
C VAL A 33 2.43 -5.19 6.43
N ARG A 34 2.83 -6.26 7.14
CA ARG A 34 3.33 -6.14 8.52
C ARG A 34 4.61 -5.32 8.57
N GLY A 35 5.50 -5.50 7.61
CA GLY A 35 6.70 -4.69 7.46
C GLY A 35 6.35 -3.20 7.31
N VAL A 36 5.33 -2.85 6.52
CA VAL A 36 4.88 -1.45 6.38
C VAL A 36 4.57 -0.85 7.75
N TYR A 37 3.75 -1.54 8.54
CA TYR A 37 3.40 -1.09 9.89
C TYR A 37 4.62 -0.92 10.79
N LEU A 38 5.50 -1.92 10.85
CA LEU A 38 6.68 -1.90 11.71
C LEU A 38 7.66 -0.78 11.33
N VAL A 39 7.88 -0.56 10.03
CA VAL A 39 8.78 0.50 9.58
C VAL A 39 8.23 1.89 9.94
N LYS A 40 6.93 2.09 9.79
CA LYS A 40 6.29 3.35 10.16
C LYS A 40 6.31 3.58 11.66
N GLU A 41 6.09 2.54 12.46
CA GLU A 41 6.12 2.63 13.91
C GLU A 41 7.54 2.93 14.43
N GLU A 42 8.57 2.26 13.89
CA GLU A 42 9.94 2.39 14.41
C GLU A 42 10.67 3.62 13.85
N PHE A 43 10.44 3.97 12.57
CA PHE A 43 11.25 4.97 11.86
C PHE A 43 10.45 6.18 11.34
N GLY A 44 9.13 6.11 11.28
CA GLY A 44 8.28 7.22 10.81
C GLY A 44 8.47 7.60 9.34
N VAL A 45 9.19 6.82 8.54
CA VAL A 45 9.46 7.12 7.12
C VAL A 45 8.30 6.67 6.22
N PRO A 46 8.02 7.38 5.11
CA PRO A 46 7.02 6.95 4.14
C PRO A 46 7.33 5.55 3.62
N THR A 47 6.35 4.64 3.73
CA THR A 47 6.56 3.22 3.49
C THR A 47 5.47 2.63 2.61
N GLY A 48 5.86 1.83 1.63
CA GLY A 48 4.95 1.17 0.69
C GLY A 48 5.28 -0.29 0.44
N THR A 49 4.49 -0.94 -0.41
CA THR A 49 4.70 -2.34 -0.80
C THR A 49 4.19 -2.63 -2.23
N VAL A 50 4.37 -3.87 -2.70
CA VAL A 50 4.17 -4.27 -4.11
C VAL A 50 3.32 -5.57 -4.24
N PRO A 51 2.07 -5.58 -3.77
CA PRO A 51 1.33 -6.83 -3.59
C PRO A 51 0.65 -7.33 -4.88
N VAL A 52 0.45 -6.46 -5.87
CA VAL A 52 -0.33 -6.78 -7.09
C VAL A 52 0.38 -7.78 -8.00
N GLY A 53 1.71 -7.73 -8.05
CA GLY A 53 2.52 -8.57 -8.93
C GLY A 53 2.41 -10.05 -8.59
N VAL A 54 2.45 -10.39 -7.29
CA VAL A 54 2.38 -11.77 -6.82
C VAL A 54 1.00 -12.40 -7.06
N VAL A 55 -0.08 -11.63 -6.89
CA VAL A 55 -1.44 -12.08 -7.24
C VAL A 55 -1.55 -12.34 -8.75
N GLY A 56 -0.87 -11.52 -9.56
CA GLY A 56 -0.82 -11.74 -11.02
C GLY A 56 -0.15 -13.06 -11.43
N ARG A 57 0.75 -13.60 -10.60
CA ARG A 57 1.47 -14.87 -10.84
C ARG A 57 0.78 -16.08 -10.21
N TRP A 58 -0.29 -15.88 -9.45
CA TRP A 58 -1.02 -16.97 -8.81
C TRP A 58 -1.82 -17.76 -9.85
N ARG A 59 -1.29 -18.90 -10.31
CA ARG A 59 -1.86 -19.69 -11.41
C ARG A 59 -3.27 -20.22 -11.13
N LYS A 60 -3.51 -20.73 -9.92
CA LYS A 60 -4.81 -21.32 -9.53
C LYS A 60 -5.94 -20.30 -9.37
N ILE A 61 -5.65 -18.99 -9.48
CA ILE A 61 -6.66 -17.95 -9.26
C ILE A 61 -7.80 -18.01 -10.30
N GLU A 62 -7.53 -18.54 -11.49
CA GLU A 62 -8.51 -18.68 -12.57
C GLU A 62 -9.60 -19.71 -12.23
N GLU A 63 -9.30 -20.68 -11.33
CA GLU A 63 -10.26 -21.67 -10.85
C GLU A 63 -11.41 -21.03 -10.05
N PHE A 64 -11.24 -19.78 -9.61
CA PHE A 64 -12.22 -19.01 -8.82
C PHE A 64 -13.06 -18.06 -9.68
N GLY A 65 -12.92 -18.10 -11.01
CA GLY A 65 -13.70 -17.28 -11.94
C GLY A 65 -12.98 -16.03 -12.46
N GLY A 66 -13.52 -15.44 -13.53
CA GLY A 66 -12.84 -14.40 -14.32
C GLY A 66 -12.49 -13.12 -13.54
N ASP A 67 -13.29 -12.76 -12.55
CA ASP A 67 -13.06 -11.56 -11.73
C ASP A 67 -12.15 -11.80 -10.51
N ALA A 68 -11.87 -13.07 -10.16
CA ALA A 68 -11.15 -13.41 -8.93
C ALA A 68 -9.79 -12.70 -8.85
N LYS A 69 -9.06 -12.64 -9.96
CA LYS A 69 -7.76 -11.95 -10.01
C LYS A 69 -7.87 -10.45 -9.74
N LYS A 70 -8.91 -9.80 -10.25
CA LYS A 70 -9.16 -8.38 -10.01
C LYS A 70 -9.53 -8.14 -8.56
N VAL A 71 -10.43 -8.95 -8.01
CA VAL A 71 -10.88 -8.86 -6.60
C VAL A 71 -9.74 -9.13 -5.62
N CYS A 72 -8.93 -10.18 -5.83
CA CYS A 72 -7.79 -10.46 -4.94
C CYS A 72 -6.71 -9.38 -4.99
N ARG A 73 -6.49 -8.73 -6.14
CA ARG A 73 -5.62 -7.56 -6.22
C ARG A 73 -6.17 -6.40 -5.38
N ALA A 74 -7.48 -6.14 -5.47
CA ALA A 74 -8.14 -5.12 -4.66
C ALA A 74 -7.99 -5.39 -3.15
N GLY A 75 -8.22 -6.64 -2.73
CA GLY A 75 -8.03 -7.05 -1.34
C GLY A 75 -6.59 -6.87 -0.85
N ALA A 76 -5.60 -7.19 -1.68
CA ALA A 76 -4.20 -7.03 -1.32
C ALA A 76 -3.76 -5.54 -1.22
N LEU A 77 -4.31 -4.67 -2.08
CA LEU A 77 -4.11 -3.22 -1.99
C LEU A 77 -4.76 -2.64 -0.72
N ALA A 78 -6.01 -3.02 -0.44
CA ALA A 78 -6.74 -2.58 0.74
C ALA A 78 -6.02 -3.02 2.03
N LEU A 79 -5.52 -4.25 2.08
CA LEU A 79 -4.75 -4.75 3.23
C LEU A 79 -3.47 -3.92 3.46
N ALA A 80 -2.77 -3.55 2.39
CA ALA A 80 -1.57 -2.72 2.50
C ALA A 80 -1.88 -1.31 3.01
N GLN A 81 -2.93 -0.66 2.49
CA GLN A 81 -3.37 0.66 2.97
C GLN A 81 -3.86 0.61 4.42
N ALA A 82 -4.59 -0.43 4.81
CA ALA A 82 -5.05 -0.63 6.18
C ALA A 82 -3.88 -0.78 7.18
N MET A 83 -2.73 -1.30 6.73
CA MET A 83 -1.48 -1.36 7.50
C MET A 83 -0.65 -0.06 7.43
N GLY A 84 -1.21 1.00 6.85
CA GLY A 84 -0.62 2.34 6.83
C GLY A 84 0.26 2.65 5.63
N ALA A 85 0.21 1.87 4.53
CA ALA A 85 1.04 2.15 3.35
C ALA A 85 0.79 3.55 2.77
N ASP A 86 1.86 4.30 2.53
CA ASP A 86 1.82 5.63 1.91
C ASP A 86 1.82 5.57 0.37
N PHE A 87 2.35 4.48 -0.19
CA PHE A 87 2.35 4.25 -1.63
C PHE A 87 2.29 2.76 -1.97
N LEU A 88 1.80 2.45 -3.17
CA LEU A 88 1.62 1.09 -3.66
C LEU A 88 2.12 0.94 -5.09
N ILE A 89 2.98 -0.05 -5.33
CA ILE A 89 3.41 -0.41 -6.68
C ILE A 89 2.41 -1.43 -7.25
N TYR A 90 1.53 -0.97 -8.15
CA TYR A 90 0.48 -1.82 -8.75
C TYR A 90 0.84 -2.39 -10.14
N GLY A 91 2.00 -2.02 -10.68
CA GLY A 91 2.49 -2.47 -11.98
C GLY A 91 1.84 -1.73 -13.14
N SER A 92 1.38 -2.46 -14.17
CA SER A 92 0.87 -1.88 -15.42
C SER A 92 -0.24 -0.83 -15.22
N VAL A 93 -0.09 0.30 -15.92
CA VAL A 93 -1.07 1.40 -16.03
C VAL A 93 -2.44 0.92 -16.51
N ALA A 94 -2.50 -0.18 -17.28
CA ALA A 94 -3.78 -0.75 -17.72
C ALA A 94 -4.70 -1.15 -16.55
N LYS A 95 -4.13 -1.42 -15.36
CA LYS A 95 -4.89 -1.74 -14.15
C LYS A 95 -5.40 -0.51 -13.41
N ALA A 96 -4.98 0.71 -13.77
CA ALA A 96 -5.31 1.93 -13.03
C ALA A 96 -6.81 2.16 -12.88
N ARG A 97 -7.60 1.81 -13.92
CA ARG A 97 -9.07 1.87 -13.91
C ARG A 97 -9.71 1.03 -12.80
N ASP A 98 -9.05 -0.04 -12.37
CA ASP A 98 -9.53 -0.92 -11.30
C ASP A 98 -8.87 -0.57 -9.96
N VAL A 99 -7.59 -0.18 -9.98
CA VAL A 99 -6.78 0.07 -8.77
C VAL A 99 -7.16 1.39 -8.10
N PHE A 100 -7.31 2.47 -8.87
CA PHE A 100 -7.49 3.81 -8.30
C PHE A 100 -8.82 3.94 -7.54
N PRO A 101 -9.96 3.41 -8.02
CA PRO A 101 -11.19 3.43 -7.24
C PRO A 101 -11.08 2.67 -5.91
N VAL A 102 -10.38 1.54 -5.89
CA VAL A 102 -10.14 0.76 -4.66
C VAL A 102 -9.33 1.60 -3.67
N CYS A 103 -8.19 2.15 -4.11
CA CYS A 103 -7.34 2.94 -3.23
C CYS A 103 -8.05 4.20 -2.72
N ALA A 104 -8.77 4.91 -3.59
CA ALA A 104 -9.54 6.10 -3.21
C ALA A 104 -10.63 5.80 -2.17
N MET A 105 -11.35 4.68 -2.34
CA MET A 105 -12.33 4.23 -1.36
C MET A 105 -11.67 3.95 0.00
N VAL A 106 -10.56 3.20 0.02
CA VAL A 106 -9.86 2.84 1.26
C VAL A 106 -9.26 4.08 1.95
N ASP A 107 -8.68 5.02 1.20
CA ASP A 107 -8.20 6.29 1.74
C ASP A 107 -9.32 7.10 2.38
N ALA A 108 -10.50 7.13 1.75
CA ALA A 108 -11.66 7.80 2.32
C ALA A 108 -12.11 7.15 3.64
N VAL A 109 -12.15 5.81 3.71
CA VAL A 109 -12.48 5.06 4.94
C VAL A 109 -11.47 5.37 6.05
N ILE A 110 -10.17 5.30 5.75
CA ILE A 110 -9.10 5.59 6.72
C ILE A 110 -9.22 7.03 7.22
N ALA A 111 -9.37 8.00 6.32
CA ALA A 111 -9.48 9.40 6.70
C ALA A 111 -10.74 9.69 7.52
N TYR A 112 -11.85 9.03 7.22
CA TYR A 112 -13.07 9.18 8.02
C TYR A 112 -12.89 8.65 9.44
N ASN A 113 -12.24 7.48 9.61
CA ASN A 113 -11.88 6.95 10.92
C ASN A 113 -10.92 7.89 11.67
N ALA A 114 -9.88 8.39 10.98
CA ALA A 114 -8.87 9.28 11.55
C ALA A 114 -9.49 10.59 12.11
N LYS A 115 -10.59 11.07 11.52
CA LYS A 115 -11.33 12.23 12.07
C LYS A 115 -11.83 12.01 13.49
N SER A 116 -12.20 10.78 13.86
CA SER A 116 -12.61 10.48 15.25
C SER A 116 -11.46 10.64 16.26
N MET A 117 -10.22 10.55 15.76
CA MET A 117 -8.98 10.72 16.53
C MET A 117 -8.42 12.15 16.42
N GLY A 118 -9.18 13.09 15.85
CA GLY A 118 -8.75 14.48 15.64
C GLY A 118 -7.83 14.70 14.44
N ILE A 119 -7.52 13.66 13.66
CA ILE A 119 -6.64 13.75 12.48
C ILE A 119 -7.48 14.05 11.23
N LYS A 120 -7.02 14.97 10.39
CA LYS A 120 -7.74 15.39 9.17
C LYS A 120 -6.79 15.39 7.96
N PRO A 121 -7.30 15.13 6.74
CA PRO A 121 -6.52 15.32 5.53
C PRO A 121 -5.97 16.75 5.44
N LEU A 122 -4.70 16.88 5.03
CA LEU A 122 -4.03 18.17 4.85
C LEU A 122 -4.60 18.98 3.68
N THR A 123 -5.30 18.33 2.75
CA THR A 123 -5.82 18.95 1.52
C THR A 123 -7.30 18.62 1.29
N LYS A 124 -8.00 19.53 0.61
CA LYS A 124 -9.36 19.29 0.09
C LYS A 124 -9.38 18.41 -1.15
N ASN A 125 -8.23 18.26 -1.83
CA ASN A 125 -8.07 17.30 -2.92
C ASN A 125 -7.72 15.90 -2.37
N HIS A 126 -8.56 15.40 -1.47
CA HIS A 126 -8.42 14.08 -0.84
C HIS A 126 -9.60 13.19 -1.24
N PRO A 127 -9.43 11.86 -1.43
CA PRO A 127 -10.52 10.96 -1.82
C PRO A 127 -11.80 11.12 -1.01
N LEU A 128 -11.68 11.25 0.32
CA LEU A 128 -12.81 11.54 1.24
C LEU A 128 -13.76 12.67 0.78
N TYR A 129 -13.27 13.68 0.04
CA TYR A 129 -14.07 14.82 -0.42
C TYR A 129 -14.35 14.82 -1.93
N ARG A 130 -13.82 13.83 -2.67
CA ARG A 130 -13.80 13.82 -4.14
C ARG A 130 -14.53 12.62 -4.74
N VAL A 131 -14.61 11.51 -3.99
CA VAL A 131 -15.25 10.28 -4.46
C VAL A 131 -16.49 9.88 -3.63
N LEU A 132 -16.77 10.60 -2.54
CA LEU A 132 -17.92 10.42 -1.66
C LEU A 132 -18.67 11.75 -1.48
#